data_AF-A0A521JVK9-F1
#
_entry.id   AF-A0A521JVK9-F1
#
_cell.length_a   1.000
_cell.length_b   1.000
_cell.length_c   1.000
_cell.angle_alpha   90.00
_cell.angle_beta   90.00
_cell.angle_gamma   90.00
#
_symmetry.space_group_name_H-M   'P 1'
#
loop_
_entity.id
_entity.type
_entity.pdbx_description
1 polymer ?
#
loop_
_entity_poly.entity_id
_entity_poly.type
_entity_poly.pdbx_seq_one_letter_code
_entity_poly.pdbx_strand_id
1 'polypeptide(L)'
;MFAAAVLALVQSSASARAAAPDFERDVRPILAARCYDCHGEQRQRGALRLDARTPRLFEEVRGRGAVLVAGDPEQSPLFQRVLATDADERMPLERAALAPDEIDVLRRWIEAGAAWPENSAGGAHALSTHWAYRAPVEPPRPDVRDRAWARQPLDAFVLAALEARGLAPSPRARAGEWLRRAALDLCGIPPTLAELDAFEAAAARDWNAATEQAFERLATGPRYGERMAQWWLDLARYADTNGYEKDAPRAIWPWRDWVIDAFAADMPFDRFTLEQLAGDLLPDPTRAQLVATGFHRNTLTNEEGGTDDEEFRVAAVIDRANTTAQVWLGSTLACAQCHDHKFDPFS
;
A
#
# COMPACT_ATOMS: atom_id res chain seq x y z
N MET A 1 -27.87 64.88 14.97
CA MET A 1 -27.43 63.93 13.92
C MET A 1 -26.51 62.88 14.53
N PHE A 2 -27.04 61.77 15.03
CA PHE A 2 -26.24 60.56 15.24
C PHE A 2 -27.17 59.35 15.03
N ALA A 3 -27.04 58.70 13.88
CA ALA A 3 -27.70 57.45 13.56
C ALA A 3 -26.72 56.31 13.83
N ALA A 4 -27.09 55.39 14.72
CA ALA A 4 -26.33 54.18 15.00
C ALA A 4 -26.73 53.10 13.99
N ALA A 5 -25.77 52.63 13.20
CA ALA A 5 -25.94 51.51 12.29
C ALA A 5 -25.62 50.20 13.02
N VAL A 6 -26.63 49.32 13.13
CA VAL A 6 -26.48 47.95 13.62
C VAL A 6 -26.07 47.08 12.44
N LEU A 7 -24.83 46.59 12.45
CA LEU A 7 -24.31 45.63 11.48
C LEU A 7 -24.72 44.22 11.92
N ALA A 8 -25.68 43.61 11.23
CA ALA A 8 -26.04 42.21 11.41
C ALA A 8 -24.97 41.33 10.75
N LEU A 9 -24.18 40.61 11.54
CA LEU A 9 -23.31 39.54 11.04
C LEU A 9 -24.18 38.34 10.62
N VAL A 10 -24.30 38.13 9.31
CA VAL A 10 -24.78 36.88 8.75
C VAL A 10 -23.67 35.84 8.91
N GLN A 11 -23.80 34.96 9.90
CA GLN A 11 -22.97 33.77 10.01
C GLN A 11 -23.37 32.79 8.89
N SER A 12 -22.60 32.79 7.81
CA SER A 12 -22.66 31.74 6.81
C SER A 12 -22.09 30.46 7.44
N SER A 13 -22.98 29.58 7.89
CA SER A 13 -22.62 28.22 8.25
C SER A 13 -22.27 27.48 6.96
N ALA A 14 -20.99 27.48 6.60
CA ALA A 14 -20.48 26.56 5.59
C ALA A 14 -20.62 25.15 6.16
N SER A 15 -21.73 24.49 5.83
CA SER A 15 -21.85 23.04 5.99
C SER A 15 -20.70 22.42 5.22
N ALA A 16 -19.73 21.86 5.95
CA ALA A 16 -18.69 21.05 5.34
C ALA A 16 -19.40 19.91 4.61
N ARG A 17 -19.57 20.05 3.30
CA ARG A 17 -20.12 18.99 2.46
C ARG A 17 -19.22 17.79 2.68
N ALA A 18 -19.76 16.76 3.35
CA ALA A 18 -19.04 15.52 3.57
C ALA A 18 -18.43 15.10 2.24
N ALA A 19 -17.13 14.78 2.24
CA ALA A 19 -16.41 14.42 1.04
C ALA A 19 -17.21 13.38 0.25
N ALA A 20 -17.28 13.56 -1.08
CA ALA A 20 -17.94 12.59 -1.95
C ALA A 20 -17.34 11.20 -1.69
N PRO A 21 -18.16 10.13 -1.63
CA PRO A 21 -17.64 8.78 -1.46
C PRO A 21 -16.64 8.45 -2.57
N ASP A 22 -15.52 7.85 -2.19
CA ASP A 22 -14.52 7.36 -3.14
C ASP A 22 -14.98 6.02 -3.70
N PHE A 23 -14.90 5.85 -5.03
CA PHE A 23 -15.41 4.63 -5.67
C PHE A 23 -14.71 3.38 -5.16
N GLU A 24 -13.38 3.38 -5.04
CA GLU A 24 -12.62 2.18 -4.66
C GLU A 24 -12.78 1.85 -3.18
N ARG A 25 -12.76 2.86 -2.31
CA ARG A 25 -12.86 2.67 -0.86
C ARG A 25 -14.29 2.40 -0.39
N ASP A 26 -15.26 3.15 -0.90
CA ASP A 26 -16.61 3.20 -0.33
C ASP A 26 -17.65 2.45 -1.18
N VAL A 27 -17.56 2.51 -2.53
CA VAL A 27 -18.62 2.00 -3.43
C VAL A 27 -18.34 0.57 -3.92
N ARG A 28 -17.12 0.31 -4.40
CA ARG A 28 -16.69 -0.98 -4.95
C ARG A 28 -16.92 -2.14 -3.98
N PRO A 29 -16.65 -2.03 -2.65
CA PRO A 29 -16.93 -3.12 -1.71
C PRO A 29 -18.42 -3.49 -1.67
N ILE A 30 -19.31 -2.50 -1.75
CA ILE A 30 -20.77 -2.71 -1.78
C ILE A 30 -21.15 -3.45 -3.07
N LEU A 31 -20.72 -2.95 -4.23
CA LEU A 31 -21.04 -3.59 -5.52
C LEU A 31 -20.45 -5.01 -5.62
N ALA A 32 -19.24 -5.23 -5.12
CA ALA A 32 -18.59 -6.53 -5.11
C ALA A 32 -19.35 -7.54 -4.25
N ALA A 33 -19.73 -7.15 -3.02
CA ALA A 33 -20.43 -8.04 -2.10
C ALA A 33 -21.89 -8.32 -2.50
N ARG A 34 -22.54 -7.34 -3.15
CA ARG A 34 -24.00 -7.38 -3.38
C ARG A 34 -24.39 -7.67 -4.83
N CYS A 35 -23.55 -7.37 -5.81
CA CYS A 35 -23.96 -7.34 -7.22
C CYS A 35 -23.13 -8.23 -8.17
N TYR A 36 -21.84 -8.44 -7.93
CA TYR A 36 -20.94 -9.07 -8.93
C TYR A 36 -21.31 -10.53 -9.26
N ASP A 37 -21.91 -11.26 -8.31
CA ASP A 37 -22.37 -12.64 -8.55
C ASP A 37 -23.34 -12.78 -9.73
N CYS A 38 -24.11 -11.72 -10.04
CA CYS A 38 -25.11 -11.69 -11.11
C CYS A 38 -24.81 -10.67 -12.21
N HIS A 39 -23.98 -9.67 -11.93
CA HIS A 39 -23.62 -8.56 -12.82
C HIS A 39 -22.10 -8.40 -12.91
N GLY A 40 -21.37 -9.51 -13.01
CA GLY A 40 -19.92 -9.56 -13.16
C GLY A 40 -19.50 -10.20 -14.49
N GLU A 41 -18.21 -10.46 -14.67
CA GLU A 41 -17.69 -11.10 -15.89
C GLU A 41 -18.40 -12.43 -16.23
N GLN A 42 -18.50 -13.34 -15.25
CA GLN A 42 -19.03 -14.69 -15.45
C GLN A 42 -20.55 -14.75 -15.66
N ARG A 43 -21.29 -13.78 -15.10
CA ARG A 43 -22.76 -13.72 -15.18
C ARG A 43 -23.19 -12.28 -15.38
N GLN A 44 -23.90 -12.04 -16.47
CA GLN A 44 -24.31 -10.70 -16.91
C GLN A 44 -25.83 -10.63 -17.04
N ARG A 45 -26.55 -10.80 -15.92
CA ARG A 45 -28.01 -10.69 -15.91
C ARG A 45 -28.41 -9.31 -16.42
N GLY A 46 -29.39 -9.25 -17.34
CA GLY A 46 -29.81 -8.00 -17.97
C GLY A 46 -28.76 -7.36 -18.89
N ALA A 47 -27.73 -8.11 -19.31
CA ALA A 47 -26.59 -7.61 -20.09
C ALA A 47 -25.86 -6.43 -19.39
N LEU A 48 -25.77 -6.50 -18.05
CA LEU A 48 -25.16 -5.48 -17.21
C LEU A 48 -23.94 -6.06 -16.49
N ARG A 49 -22.83 -5.33 -16.56
CA ARG A 49 -21.64 -5.51 -15.73
C ARG A 49 -21.49 -4.31 -14.80
N LEU A 50 -21.30 -4.60 -13.52
CA LEU A 50 -21.04 -3.63 -12.44
C LEU A 50 -19.61 -3.76 -11.91
N ASP A 51 -18.83 -4.72 -12.40
CA ASP A 51 -17.42 -4.90 -12.06
C ASP A 51 -16.46 -4.16 -13.00
N ALA A 52 -16.98 -3.55 -14.06
CA ALA A 52 -16.21 -2.81 -15.06
C ALA A 52 -16.96 -1.57 -15.54
N ARG A 53 -16.20 -0.53 -15.94
CA ARG A 53 -16.77 0.68 -16.53
C ARG A 53 -17.22 0.41 -17.97
N THR A 54 -18.48 0.02 -18.14
CA THR A 54 -19.05 -0.22 -19.48
C THR A 54 -19.86 0.99 -19.97
N PRO A 55 -19.97 1.23 -21.29
CA PRO A 55 -20.85 2.27 -21.83
C PRO A 55 -22.29 2.15 -21.32
N ARG A 56 -22.77 0.92 -21.12
CA ARG A 56 -24.10 0.60 -20.59
C ARG A 56 -24.41 1.28 -19.25
N LEU A 57 -23.39 1.57 -18.44
CA LEU A 57 -23.56 2.26 -17.15
C LEU A 57 -24.03 3.69 -17.32
N PHE A 58 -23.44 4.44 -18.25
CA PHE A 58 -23.59 5.90 -18.36
C PHE A 58 -24.33 6.34 -19.61
N GLU A 59 -24.50 5.46 -20.58
CA GLU A 59 -25.07 5.77 -21.89
C GLU A 59 -26.25 4.85 -22.21
N GLU A 60 -27.12 5.30 -23.11
CA GLU A 60 -28.15 4.46 -23.71
C GLU A 60 -27.50 3.48 -24.69
N VAL A 61 -27.69 2.19 -24.46
CA VAL A 61 -27.14 1.13 -25.31
C VAL A 61 -28.26 0.19 -25.74
N ARG A 62 -28.43 0.01 -27.06
CA ARG A 62 -29.44 -0.88 -27.68
C ARG A 62 -30.88 -0.57 -27.22
N GLY A 63 -31.24 0.72 -27.17
CA GLY A 63 -32.57 1.18 -26.77
C GLY A 63 -32.90 1.00 -25.28
N ARG A 64 -31.89 0.73 -24.45
CA ARG A 64 -32.01 0.66 -22.99
C ARG A 64 -31.23 1.83 -22.39
N GLY A 65 -31.94 2.77 -21.75
CA GLY A 65 -31.35 3.96 -21.13
C GLY A 65 -30.32 3.64 -20.04
N ALA A 66 -29.42 4.59 -19.73
CA ALA A 66 -28.30 4.44 -18.80
C ALA A 66 -28.71 3.84 -17.45
N VAL A 67 -27.81 3.06 -16.84
CA VAL A 67 -28.04 2.41 -15.52
C VAL A 67 -27.76 3.38 -14.36
N LEU A 68 -26.89 4.35 -14.59
CA LEU A 68 -26.52 5.43 -13.69
C LEU A 68 -26.70 6.77 -14.41
N VAL A 69 -27.43 7.67 -13.78
CA VAL A 69 -27.59 9.06 -14.21
C VAL A 69 -26.74 9.92 -13.28
N ALA A 70 -25.59 10.37 -13.78
CA ALA A 70 -24.64 11.15 -12.98
C ALA A 70 -25.31 12.42 -12.42
N GLY A 71 -25.28 12.58 -11.09
CA GLY A 71 -25.90 13.70 -10.38
C GLY A 71 -27.36 13.48 -9.97
N ASP A 72 -28.01 12.40 -10.43
CA ASP A 72 -29.43 12.14 -10.16
C ASP A 72 -29.68 10.67 -9.75
N PRO A 73 -29.64 10.36 -8.43
CA PRO A 73 -29.94 9.03 -7.92
C PRO A 73 -31.37 8.58 -8.23
N GLU A 74 -32.33 9.50 -8.17
CA GLU A 74 -33.75 9.17 -8.33
C GLU A 74 -34.06 8.74 -9.76
N GLN A 75 -33.33 9.26 -10.75
CA GLN A 75 -33.42 8.80 -12.14
C GLN A 75 -32.49 7.63 -12.48
N SER A 76 -31.63 7.18 -11.56
CA SER A 76 -30.70 6.08 -11.80
C SER A 76 -31.37 4.72 -11.60
N PRO A 77 -31.57 3.90 -12.65
CA PRO A 77 -32.22 2.59 -12.50
C PRO A 77 -31.56 1.67 -11.48
N LEU A 78 -30.23 1.73 -11.33
CA LEU A 78 -29.52 0.98 -10.29
C LEU A 78 -30.04 1.34 -8.89
N PHE A 79 -30.17 2.63 -8.60
CA PHE A 79 -30.57 3.11 -7.29
C PHE A 79 -32.06 2.85 -7.01
N GLN A 80 -32.93 3.03 -8.02
CA GLN A 80 -34.34 2.66 -7.93
C GLN A 80 -34.52 1.18 -7.57
N ARG A 81 -33.70 0.29 -8.16
CA ARG A 81 -33.75 -1.15 -7.87
C ARG A 81 -33.25 -1.49 -6.48
N VAL A 82 -32.28 -0.74 -5.94
CA VAL A 82 -31.84 -0.90 -4.55
C VAL A 82 -32.93 -0.48 -3.56
N LEU A 83 -33.71 0.55 -3.89
CA LEU A 83 -34.79 1.08 -3.05
C LEU A 83 -36.15 0.39 -3.22
N ALA A 84 -36.32 -0.45 -4.23
CA ALA A 84 -37.60 -1.09 -4.51
C ALA A 84 -38.11 -1.90 -3.30
N THR A 85 -39.41 -1.80 -3.02
CA THR A 85 -40.07 -2.50 -1.91
C THR A 85 -40.51 -3.91 -2.30
N ASP A 86 -40.82 -4.13 -3.58
CA ASP A 86 -41.13 -5.44 -4.13
C ASP A 86 -39.88 -6.34 -4.13
N ALA A 87 -39.99 -7.52 -3.53
CA ALA A 87 -38.89 -8.47 -3.43
C ALA A 87 -38.46 -9.04 -4.80
N ASP A 88 -39.36 -9.08 -5.78
CA ASP A 88 -39.07 -9.58 -7.13
C ASP A 88 -38.38 -8.52 -8.02
N GLU A 89 -38.43 -7.25 -7.61
CA GLU A 89 -37.78 -6.14 -8.31
C GLU A 89 -36.54 -5.62 -7.58
N ARG A 90 -36.48 -5.75 -6.25
CA ARG A 90 -35.40 -5.26 -5.40
C ARG A 90 -34.09 -5.99 -5.64
N MET A 91 -33.02 -5.20 -5.78
CA MET A 91 -31.66 -5.72 -5.80
C MET A 91 -31.00 -5.57 -4.42
N PRO A 92 -30.28 -6.61 -3.95
CA PRO A 92 -29.98 -7.86 -4.65
C PRO A 92 -31.14 -8.86 -4.52
N LEU A 93 -31.48 -9.52 -5.65
CA LEU A 93 -32.56 -10.49 -5.72
C LEU A 93 -32.28 -11.71 -4.81
N GLU A 94 -33.31 -12.21 -4.13
CA GLU A 94 -33.21 -13.38 -3.22
C GLU A 94 -32.15 -13.22 -2.10
N ARG A 95 -31.76 -11.99 -1.76
CA ARG A 95 -30.82 -11.67 -0.68
C ARG A 95 -31.37 -10.56 0.22
N ALA A 96 -30.69 -10.37 1.35
CA ALA A 96 -30.96 -9.25 2.25
C ALA A 96 -30.79 -7.91 1.51
N ALA A 97 -31.67 -6.96 1.83
CA ALA A 97 -31.55 -5.59 1.34
C ALA A 97 -30.24 -4.96 1.83
N LEU A 98 -29.76 -3.93 1.11
CA LEU A 98 -28.61 -3.15 1.55
C LEU A 98 -28.94 -2.45 2.89
N ALA A 99 -27.92 -2.32 3.73
CA ALA A 99 -28.04 -1.54 4.95
C ALA A 99 -28.26 -0.05 4.61
N PRO A 100 -28.96 0.73 5.47
CA PRO A 100 -29.20 2.15 5.23
C PRO A 100 -27.91 2.94 4.92
N ASP A 101 -26.80 2.62 5.57
CA ASP A 101 -25.51 3.27 5.34
C ASP A 101 -24.91 2.94 3.95
N GLU A 102 -25.06 1.70 3.48
CA GLU A 102 -24.65 1.28 2.12
C GLU A 102 -25.46 2.04 1.06
N ILE A 103 -26.77 2.18 1.29
CA ILE A 103 -27.68 2.95 0.42
C ILE A 103 -27.26 4.43 0.38
N ASP A 104 -26.95 5.02 1.54
CA ASP A 104 -26.49 6.42 1.61
C ASP A 104 -25.18 6.65 0.85
N VAL A 105 -24.23 5.71 0.95
CA VAL A 105 -22.98 5.76 0.19
C VAL A 105 -23.25 5.75 -1.32
N LEU A 106 -24.09 4.84 -1.82
CA LEU A 106 -24.45 4.78 -3.24
C LEU A 106 -25.16 6.06 -3.69
N ARG A 107 -26.08 6.58 -2.87
CA ARG A 107 -26.79 7.83 -3.15
C ARG A 107 -25.82 9.00 -3.31
N ARG A 108 -24.98 9.25 -2.28
CA ARG A 108 -24.02 10.37 -2.29
C ARG A 108 -23.00 10.25 -3.41
N TRP A 109 -22.60 9.03 -3.77
CA TRP A 109 -21.71 8.79 -4.91
C TRP A 109 -22.37 9.17 -6.24
N ILE A 110 -23.63 8.77 -6.45
CA ILE A 110 -24.37 9.13 -7.67
C ILE A 110 -24.62 10.64 -7.73
N GLU A 111 -25.03 11.27 -6.62
CA GLU A 111 -25.19 12.73 -6.52
C GLU A 111 -23.90 13.48 -6.83
N ALA A 112 -22.75 12.91 -6.48
CA ALA A 112 -21.43 13.47 -6.78
C ALA A 112 -20.97 13.24 -8.23
N GLY A 113 -21.82 12.66 -9.08
CA GLY A 113 -21.54 12.42 -10.50
C GLY A 113 -21.19 10.97 -10.84
N ALA A 114 -21.36 10.03 -9.92
CA ALA A 114 -21.06 8.61 -10.11
C ALA A 114 -19.65 8.36 -10.68
N ALA A 115 -18.67 9.11 -10.17
CA ALA A 115 -17.29 9.05 -10.66
C ALA A 115 -16.78 7.60 -10.60
N TRP A 116 -16.36 7.09 -11.75
CA TRP A 116 -15.86 5.73 -11.92
C TRP A 116 -14.46 5.81 -12.53
N PRO A 117 -13.45 5.13 -11.98
CA PRO A 117 -12.09 5.29 -12.46
C PRO A 117 -11.95 4.85 -13.93
N GLU A 118 -11.35 5.71 -14.76
CA GLU A 118 -11.30 5.58 -16.23
C GLU A 118 -10.64 4.27 -16.70
N ASN A 119 -9.75 3.69 -15.89
CA ASN A 119 -8.95 2.53 -16.24
C ASN A 119 -9.59 1.17 -15.90
N SER A 120 -10.85 1.13 -15.48
CA SER A 120 -11.57 -0.12 -15.14
C SER A 120 -12.26 -0.78 -16.35
N ALA A 121 -11.72 -0.59 -17.55
CA ALA A 121 -12.19 -1.24 -18.77
C ALA A 121 -11.92 -2.76 -18.69
N GLY A 122 -12.96 -3.59 -18.69
CA GLY A 122 -12.88 -5.05 -18.49
C GLY A 122 -12.21 -5.87 -19.61
N GLY A 123 -11.03 -5.46 -20.08
CA GLY A 123 -10.11 -6.26 -20.87
C GLY A 123 -8.78 -6.47 -20.13
N ALA A 124 -7.96 -7.41 -20.61
CA ALA A 124 -6.71 -7.89 -19.98
C ALA A 124 -5.65 -6.80 -19.64
N HIS A 125 -5.86 -5.54 -20.04
CA HIS A 125 -4.94 -4.42 -19.78
C HIS A 125 -5.64 -3.17 -19.19
N ALA A 126 -6.74 -3.34 -18.45
CA ALA A 126 -7.20 -2.29 -17.55
C ALA A 126 -6.09 -1.99 -16.53
N LEU A 127 -5.47 -0.80 -16.59
CA LEU A 127 -4.58 -0.36 -15.52
C LEU A 127 -5.40 -0.35 -14.22
N SER A 128 -5.06 -1.25 -13.32
CA SER A 128 -5.83 -1.46 -12.10
C SER A 128 -6.08 -0.13 -11.39
N THR A 129 -7.34 0.08 -10.99
CA THR A 129 -7.79 1.26 -10.27
C THR A 129 -7.31 1.28 -8.82
N HIS A 130 -6.65 0.19 -8.40
CA HIS A 130 -6.05 0.03 -7.10
C HIS A 130 -4.96 1.08 -6.86
N TRP A 131 -4.95 1.64 -5.65
CA TRP A 131 -4.06 2.76 -5.27
C TRP A 131 -2.58 2.46 -5.51
N ALA A 132 -2.16 1.19 -5.43
CA ALA A 132 -0.77 0.77 -5.64
C ALA A 132 -0.26 1.01 -7.08
N TYR A 133 -1.16 1.11 -8.07
CA TYR A 133 -0.79 1.36 -9.48
C TYR A 133 -1.01 2.80 -9.90
N ARG A 134 -1.30 3.69 -8.95
CA ARG A 134 -1.43 5.12 -9.18
C ARG A 134 -0.26 5.84 -8.56
N ALA A 135 0.32 6.78 -9.30
CA ALA A 135 1.36 7.64 -8.76
C ALA A 135 0.82 8.37 -7.51
N PRO A 136 1.51 8.29 -6.35
CA PRO A 136 1.08 9.00 -5.17
C PRO A 136 1.15 10.51 -5.43
N VAL A 137 0.13 11.24 -4.99
CA VAL A 137 0.09 12.70 -5.02
C VAL A 137 0.17 13.21 -3.59
N GLU A 138 0.91 14.29 -3.35
CA GLU A 138 1.00 14.87 -2.01
C GLU A 138 -0.38 15.38 -1.58
N PRO A 139 -0.99 14.82 -0.52
CA PRO A 139 -2.28 15.29 -0.06
C PRO A 139 -2.14 16.64 0.65
N PRO A 140 -3.18 17.50 0.63
CA PRO A 140 -3.17 18.72 1.43
C PRO A 140 -3.05 18.35 2.91
N ARG A 141 -2.22 19.10 3.62
CA ARG A 141 -1.99 18.88 5.05
C ARG A 141 -3.25 19.25 5.83
N PRO A 142 -3.73 18.39 6.75
CA PRO A 142 -4.88 18.69 7.59
C PRO A 142 -4.61 19.91 8.48
N ASP A 143 -5.64 20.73 8.71
CA ASP A 143 -5.59 21.71 9.79
C ASP A 143 -5.87 21.01 11.12
N VAL A 144 -5.02 21.27 12.10
CA VAL A 144 -5.03 20.64 13.42
C VAL A 144 -5.03 21.70 14.51
N ARG A 145 -5.66 21.40 15.64
CA ARG A 145 -5.81 22.37 16.73
C ARG A 145 -4.48 22.61 17.43
N ASP A 146 -3.73 21.54 17.73
CA ASP A 146 -2.42 21.64 18.38
C ASP A 146 -1.26 21.63 17.36
N ARG A 147 -1.05 22.78 16.72
CA ARG A 147 0.06 22.99 15.79
C ARG A 147 1.44 22.92 16.45
N ALA A 148 1.53 23.06 17.78
CA ALA A 148 2.81 22.96 18.49
C ALA A 148 3.24 21.50 18.71
N TRP A 149 2.27 20.59 18.82
CA TRP A 149 2.52 19.15 18.84
C TRP A 149 2.94 18.61 17.46
N ALA A 150 2.29 19.08 16.39
CA ALA A 150 2.60 18.64 15.02
C ALA A 150 3.89 19.29 14.50
N ARG A 151 5.02 18.58 14.61
CA ARG A 151 6.36 19.10 14.27
C ARG A 151 6.80 18.72 12.86
N GLN A 152 6.37 17.55 12.40
CA GLN A 152 6.63 17.04 11.06
C GLN A 152 5.34 17.01 10.24
N PRO A 153 5.44 16.98 8.89
CA PRO A 153 4.26 16.89 8.03
C PRO A 153 3.35 15.71 8.38
N LEU A 154 3.93 14.56 8.74
CA LEU A 154 3.20 13.35 9.13
C LEU A 154 2.38 13.53 10.41
N ASP A 155 2.89 14.31 11.37
CA ASP A 155 2.22 14.53 12.65
C ASP A 155 0.85 15.17 12.48
N ALA A 156 0.68 16.05 11.47
CA ALA A 156 -0.61 16.67 11.19
C ALA A 156 -1.68 15.63 10.79
N PHE A 157 -1.30 14.60 10.03
CA PHE A 157 -2.22 13.52 9.66
C PHE A 157 -2.59 12.65 10.86
N VAL A 158 -1.61 12.31 11.71
CA VAL A 158 -1.85 11.55 12.94
C VAL A 158 -2.74 12.34 13.91
N LEU A 159 -2.43 13.61 14.13
CA LEU A 159 -3.17 14.47 15.05
C LEU A 159 -4.60 14.73 14.55
N ALA A 160 -4.80 14.99 13.27
CA ALA A 160 -6.14 15.15 12.70
C ALA A 160 -6.99 13.88 12.93
N ALA A 161 -6.41 12.68 12.75
CA ALA A 161 -7.09 11.42 12.99
C ALA A 161 -7.46 11.21 14.47
N LEU A 162 -6.61 11.65 15.40
CA LEU A 162 -6.86 11.63 16.85
C LEU A 162 -7.96 12.63 17.24
N GLU A 163 -7.85 13.89 16.79
CA GLU A 163 -8.81 14.96 17.07
C GLU A 163 -10.22 14.62 16.57
N ALA A 164 -10.33 14.05 15.36
CA ALA A 164 -11.59 13.60 14.79
C ALA A 164 -12.28 12.51 15.64
N ARG A 165 -11.51 11.76 16.43
CA ARG A 165 -11.98 10.71 17.34
C ARG A 165 -12.10 11.19 18.80
N GLY A 166 -11.86 12.48 19.06
CA GLY A 166 -11.85 13.02 20.42
C GLY A 166 -10.71 12.46 21.29
N LEU A 167 -9.63 11.97 20.67
CA LEU A 167 -8.45 11.45 21.35
C LEU A 167 -7.35 12.52 21.40
N ALA A 168 -6.52 12.45 22.44
CA ALA A 168 -5.32 13.26 22.57
C ALA A 168 -4.07 12.39 22.37
N PRO A 169 -2.94 12.98 21.92
CA PRO A 169 -1.66 12.28 21.88
C PRO A 169 -1.27 11.72 23.26
N SER A 170 -0.60 10.57 23.26
CA SER A 170 -0.06 10.00 24.49
C SER A 170 1.07 10.88 25.06
N PRO A 171 1.27 10.89 26.39
CA PRO A 171 2.40 11.58 26.98
C PRO A 171 3.72 11.01 26.44
N ARG A 172 4.74 11.87 26.40
CA ARG A 172 6.08 11.48 25.98
C ARG A 172 6.61 10.33 26.85
N ALA A 173 7.23 9.34 26.23
CA ALA A 173 7.91 8.26 26.92
C ALA A 173 9.07 8.79 27.80
N ARG A 174 9.39 8.08 28.88
CA ARG A 174 10.60 8.36 29.68
C ARG A 174 11.84 8.17 28.81
N ALA A 175 12.92 8.91 29.08
CA ALA A 175 14.13 8.90 28.27
C ALA A 175 14.68 7.48 28.05
N GLY A 176 14.89 6.70 29.12
CA GLY A 176 15.35 5.33 28.97
C GLY A 176 14.40 4.39 28.23
N GLU A 177 13.09 4.60 28.34
CA GLU A 177 12.09 3.82 27.59
C GLU A 177 12.17 4.11 26.10
N TRP A 178 12.32 5.39 25.73
CA TRP A 178 12.49 5.81 24.35
C TRP A 178 13.77 5.22 23.74
N LEU A 179 14.92 5.40 24.43
CA LEU A 179 16.21 4.93 23.91
C LEU A 179 16.23 3.41 23.76
N ARG A 180 15.66 2.67 24.73
CA ARG A 180 15.60 1.21 24.65
C ARG A 180 14.77 0.75 23.45
N ARG A 181 13.63 1.38 23.17
CA ARG A 181 12.81 1.06 21.99
C ARG A 181 13.58 1.34 20.70
N ALA A 182 14.12 2.55 20.56
CA ALA A 182 14.89 2.95 19.39
C ALA A 182 16.07 2.00 19.12
N ALA A 183 16.83 1.62 20.15
CA ALA A 183 17.96 0.69 20.00
C ALA A 183 17.53 -0.72 19.60
N LEU A 184 16.42 -1.24 20.15
CA LEU A 184 15.90 -2.55 19.76
C LEU A 184 15.37 -2.55 18.33
N ASP A 185 14.67 -1.48 17.93
CA ASP A 185 14.10 -1.37 16.59
C ASP A 185 15.21 -1.24 15.54
N LEU A 186 16.17 -0.33 15.77
CA LEU A 186 17.24 0.00 14.82
C LEU A 186 18.42 -0.96 14.86
N CYS A 187 18.76 -1.54 16.01
CA CYS A 187 19.98 -2.36 16.18
C CYS A 187 19.71 -3.76 16.73
N GLY A 188 18.47 -4.12 17.07
CA GLY A 188 18.11 -5.44 17.57
C GLY A 188 18.56 -5.74 19.01
N ILE A 189 19.26 -4.82 19.68
CA ILE A 189 19.79 -5.01 21.04
C ILE A 189 19.58 -3.76 21.91
N PRO A 190 19.46 -3.92 23.24
CA PRO A 190 19.30 -2.78 24.15
C PRO A 190 20.59 -1.93 24.24
N PRO A 191 20.48 -0.64 24.61
CA PRO A 191 21.64 0.21 24.86
C PRO A 191 22.41 -0.28 26.10
N THR A 192 23.70 0.07 26.18
CA THR A 192 24.47 -0.11 27.40
C THR A 192 24.01 0.85 28.50
N LEU A 193 24.33 0.54 29.76
CA LEU A 193 24.01 1.43 30.88
C LEU A 193 24.67 2.81 30.74
N ALA A 194 25.91 2.85 30.23
CA ALA A 194 26.61 4.12 30.01
C ALA A 194 25.94 4.99 28.93
N GLU A 195 25.47 4.37 27.83
CA GLU A 195 24.71 5.09 26.80
C GLU A 195 23.36 5.57 27.30
N LEU A 196 22.71 4.77 28.15
CA LEU A 196 21.46 5.16 28.81
C LEU A 196 21.67 6.39 29.70
N ASP A 197 22.62 6.34 30.63
CA ASP A 197 22.91 7.45 31.55
C ASP A 197 23.27 8.74 30.79
N ALA A 198 24.08 8.62 29.73
CA ALA A 198 24.46 9.74 28.88
C ALA A 198 23.25 10.33 28.15
N PHE A 199 22.37 9.48 27.61
CA PHE A 199 21.16 9.92 26.93
C PHE A 199 20.17 10.58 27.88
N GLU A 200 19.94 10.03 29.08
CA GLU A 200 19.04 10.63 30.06
C GLU A 200 19.51 12.02 30.48
N ALA A 201 20.81 12.19 30.72
CA ALA A 201 21.40 13.49 31.02
C ALA A 201 21.28 14.49 29.85
N ALA A 202 21.45 14.03 28.60
CA ALA A 202 21.28 14.86 27.42
C ALA A 202 19.82 15.26 27.20
N ALA A 203 18.90 14.30 27.29
CA ALA A 203 17.47 14.48 27.09
C ALA A 203 16.83 15.38 28.15
N ALA A 204 17.39 15.41 29.37
CA ALA A 204 16.99 16.35 30.42
C ALA A 204 17.37 17.81 30.09
N ARG A 205 18.42 18.03 29.29
CA ARG A 205 18.83 19.38 28.84
C ARG A 205 18.08 19.81 27.59
N ASP A 206 18.06 18.94 26.58
CA ASP A 206 17.36 19.16 25.32
C ASP A 206 16.92 17.82 24.75
N TRP A 207 15.62 17.54 24.86
CA TRP A 207 15.03 16.31 24.37
C TRP A 207 15.23 16.12 22.87
N ASN A 208 15.03 17.17 22.07
CA ASN A 208 15.00 17.05 20.61
C ASN A 208 16.40 16.74 20.08
N ALA A 209 17.39 17.54 20.52
CA ALA A 209 18.78 17.32 20.14
C ALA A 209 19.29 15.95 20.61
N ALA A 210 18.92 15.52 21.82
CA ALA A 210 19.30 14.19 22.32
C ALA A 210 18.72 13.06 21.46
N THR A 211 17.44 13.15 21.07
CA THR A 211 16.80 12.11 20.24
C THR A 211 17.39 12.04 18.84
N GLU A 212 17.69 13.18 18.22
CA GLU A 212 18.31 13.26 16.90
C GLU A 212 19.72 12.66 16.92
N GLN A 213 20.54 13.04 17.90
CA GLN A 213 21.88 12.49 18.06
C GLN A 213 21.86 10.98 18.39
N ALA A 214 20.88 10.53 19.17
CA ALA A 214 20.72 9.11 19.47
C ALA A 214 20.31 8.34 18.21
N PHE A 215 19.39 8.86 17.41
CA PHE A 215 18.99 8.27 16.14
C PHE A 215 20.20 8.15 15.20
N GLU A 216 20.95 9.24 14.99
CA GLU A 216 22.13 9.25 14.11
C GLU A 216 23.16 8.19 14.52
N ARG A 217 23.45 8.09 15.82
CA ARG A 217 24.36 7.07 16.34
C ARG A 217 23.85 5.65 16.11
N LEU A 218 22.54 5.43 16.31
CA LEU A 218 21.93 4.11 16.14
C LEU A 218 21.85 3.73 14.67
N ALA A 219 21.53 4.66 13.76
CA ALA A 219 21.30 4.42 12.34
C ALA A 219 22.57 4.33 11.48
N THR A 220 23.75 4.57 12.04
CA THR A 220 25.03 4.57 11.29
C THR A 220 26.01 3.48 11.73
N GLY A 221 25.63 2.65 12.71
CA GLY A 221 26.50 1.61 13.27
C GLY A 221 26.42 0.27 12.52
N PRO A 222 27.40 -0.64 12.71
CA PRO A 222 27.39 -1.98 12.10
C PRO A 222 26.13 -2.78 12.43
N ARG A 223 25.65 -2.65 13.68
CA ARG A 223 24.45 -3.33 14.17
C ARG A 223 23.17 -2.88 13.46
N TYR A 224 23.13 -1.64 12.96
CA TYR A 224 22.01 -1.17 12.15
C TYR A 224 21.96 -1.89 10.82
N GLY A 225 23.09 -1.97 10.11
CA GLY A 225 23.21 -2.75 8.89
C GLY A 225 22.75 -4.19 9.09
N GLU A 226 23.26 -4.88 10.13
CA GLU A 226 22.88 -6.25 10.46
C GLU A 226 21.37 -6.40 10.73
N ARG A 227 20.80 -5.49 11.54
CA ARG A 227 19.39 -5.53 11.92
C ARG A 227 18.47 -5.26 10.73
N MET A 228 18.78 -4.25 9.92
CA MET A 228 17.94 -3.85 8.81
C MET A 228 18.05 -4.81 7.63
N ALA A 229 19.26 -5.31 7.37
CA ALA A 229 19.49 -6.31 6.33
C ALA A 229 18.73 -7.61 6.56
N GLN A 230 18.47 -8.01 7.82
CA GLN A 230 17.75 -9.25 8.11
C GLN A 230 16.43 -9.36 7.34
N TRP A 231 15.62 -8.29 7.33
CA TRP A 231 14.35 -8.27 6.60
C TRP A 231 14.53 -8.43 5.10
N TRP A 232 15.58 -7.82 4.55
CA TRP A 232 15.89 -7.95 3.12
C TRP A 232 16.40 -9.35 2.77
N LEU A 233 17.26 -9.93 3.61
CA LEU A 233 17.79 -11.28 3.42
C LEU A 233 16.66 -12.32 3.41
N ASP A 234 15.66 -12.18 4.30
CA ASP A 234 14.48 -13.04 4.32
C ASP A 234 13.66 -12.90 3.01
N LEU A 235 13.40 -11.67 2.57
CA LEU A 235 12.67 -11.39 1.33
C LEU A 235 13.41 -11.94 0.10
N ALA A 236 14.73 -11.78 0.07
CA ALA A 236 15.60 -12.26 -0.99
C ALA A 236 15.92 -13.76 -0.91
N ARG A 237 15.35 -14.48 0.07
CA ARG A 237 15.50 -15.94 0.26
C ARG A 237 16.95 -16.37 0.48
N TYR A 238 17.67 -15.58 1.27
CA TYR A 238 19.00 -15.96 1.72
C TYR A 238 18.95 -17.24 2.54
N ALA A 239 19.87 -18.16 2.23
CA ALA A 239 20.15 -19.35 3.01
C ALA A 239 21.62 -19.70 2.85
N ASP A 240 22.22 -20.30 3.89
CA ASP A 240 23.57 -20.87 3.85
C ASP A 240 23.59 -22.25 3.16
N THR A 241 22.46 -22.71 2.64
CA THR A 241 22.27 -24.00 1.99
C THR A 241 21.49 -23.87 0.67
N ASN A 242 21.45 -24.95 -0.12
CA ASN A 242 20.81 -25.00 -1.44
C ASN A 242 19.28 -25.03 -1.39
N GLY A 243 18.67 -25.50 -0.28
CA GLY A 243 17.23 -25.48 -0.03
C GLY A 243 16.36 -26.31 -0.97
N TYR A 244 16.94 -27.21 -1.78
CA TYR A 244 16.22 -28.07 -2.73
C TYR A 244 16.26 -29.55 -2.28
N GLU A 245 16.32 -30.51 -3.21
CA GLU A 245 16.42 -31.95 -2.94
C GLU A 245 17.56 -32.29 -1.97
N LYS A 246 18.76 -31.80 -2.24
CA LYS A 246 19.89 -31.80 -1.30
C LYS A 246 20.05 -30.43 -0.69
N ASP A 247 19.80 -30.32 0.60
CA ASP A 247 20.04 -29.09 1.37
C ASP A 247 21.53 -28.94 1.75
N ALA A 248 22.41 -29.02 0.74
CA ALA A 248 23.85 -28.93 0.94
C ALA A 248 24.30 -27.47 1.19
N PRO A 249 25.41 -27.24 1.92
CA PRO A 249 25.93 -25.89 2.15
C PRO A 249 26.32 -25.18 0.85
N ARG A 250 26.08 -23.86 0.78
CA ARG A 250 26.50 -23.00 -0.35
C ARG A 250 27.30 -21.78 0.11
N ALA A 251 28.25 -21.33 -0.71
CA ALA A 251 29.06 -20.16 -0.42
C ALA A 251 28.44 -18.89 -1.04
N ILE A 252 27.54 -18.25 -0.29
CA ILE A 252 26.85 -17.00 -0.72
C ILE A 252 26.99 -15.86 0.29
N TRP A 253 27.67 -16.10 1.42
CA TRP A 253 27.91 -15.09 2.46
C TRP A 253 28.51 -13.76 1.96
N PRO A 254 29.32 -13.67 0.87
CA PRO A 254 29.79 -12.36 0.41
C PRO A 254 28.65 -11.45 -0.04
N TRP A 255 27.58 -12.02 -0.59
CA TRP A 255 26.39 -11.25 -0.95
C TRP A 255 25.62 -10.79 0.30
N ARG A 256 25.50 -11.63 1.33
CA ARG A 256 24.92 -11.22 2.63
C ARG A 256 25.66 -10.04 3.22
N ASP A 257 26.99 -10.12 3.27
CA ASP A 257 27.82 -9.06 3.83
C ASP A 257 27.69 -7.78 3.00
N TRP A 258 27.60 -7.90 1.67
CA TRP A 258 27.31 -6.75 0.80
C TRP A 258 25.96 -6.09 1.13
N VAL A 259 24.90 -6.86 1.40
CA VAL A 259 23.59 -6.31 1.81
C VAL A 259 23.71 -5.59 3.15
N ILE A 260 24.39 -6.20 4.14
CA ILE A 260 24.62 -5.59 5.46
C ILE A 260 25.35 -4.25 5.31
N ASP A 261 26.41 -4.22 4.51
CA ASP A 261 27.20 -3.01 4.26
C ASP A 261 26.38 -1.94 3.52
N ALA A 262 25.52 -2.33 2.58
CA ALA A 262 24.65 -1.40 1.86
C ALA A 262 23.64 -0.72 2.78
N PHE A 263 23.03 -1.45 3.73
CA PHE A 263 22.17 -0.85 4.76
C PHE A 263 22.96 0.01 5.74
N ALA A 264 24.14 -0.44 6.19
CA ALA A 264 24.98 0.33 7.11
C ALA A 264 25.46 1.66 6.51
N ALA A 265 25.66 1.70 5.19
CA ALA A 265 26.08 2.89 4.46
C ALA A 265 24.92 3.80 4.00
N ASP A 266 23.67 3.48 4.37
CA ASP A 266 22.46 4.17 3.90
C ASP A 266 22.44 4.32 2.37
N MET A 267 22.72 3.21 1.66
CA MET A 267 22.79 3.23 0.20
C MET A 267 21.44 3.65 -0.39
N PRO A 268 21.40 4.62 -1.32
CA PRO A 268 20.18 5.00 -2.01
C PRO A 268 19.49 3.80 -2.67
N PHE A 269 18.18 3.70 -2.51
CA PHE A 269 17.41 2.54 -2.93
C PHE A 269 17.46 2.26 -4.44
N ASP A 270 17.59 3.30 -5.26
CA ASP A 270 17.79 3.20 -6.71
C ASP A 270 19.12 2.51 -7.05
N ARG A 271 20.20 2.90 -6.37
CA ARG A 271 21.51 2.26 -6.52
C ARG A 271 21.50 0.84 -5.98
N PHE A 272 20.94 0.62 -4.80
CA PHE A 272 20.79 -0.72 -4.19
C PHE A 272 20.01 -1.69 -5.09
N THR A 273 18.97 -1.17 -5.76
CA THR A 273 18.19 -1.90 -6.76
C THR A 273 19.02 -2.21 -8.00
N LEU A 274 19.69 -1.20 -8.57
CA LEU A 274 20.45 -1.37 -9.80
C LEU A 274 21.60 -2.37 -9.63
N GLU A 275 22.37 -2.26 -8.55
CA GLU A 275 23.53 -3.13 -8.32
C GLU A 275 23.10 -4.59 -8.09
N GLN A 276 21.98 -4.85 -7.42
CA GLN A 276 21.48 -6.22 -7.24
C GLN A 276 20.86 -6.82 -8.50
N LEU A 277 20.15 -6.02 -9.30
CA LEU A 277 19.46 -6.53 -10.49
C LEU A 277 20.37 -6.64 -11.71
N ALA A 278 21.35 -5.75 -11.84
CA ALA A 278 22.16 -5.60 -13.06
C ALA A 278 23.59 -5.10 -12.80
N GLY A 279 24.12 -5.26 -11.59
CA GLY A 279 25.48 -4.82 -11.24
C GLY A 279 26.60 -5.45 -12.10
N ASP A 280 26.38 -6.64 -12.66
CA ASP A 280 27.29 -7.33 -13.58
C ASP A 280 27.21 -6.81 -15.03
N LEU A 281 26.13 -6.10 -15.35
CA LEU A 281 25.91 -5.45 -16.64
C LEU A 281 26.34 -3.98 -16.66
N LEU A 282 26.80 -3.44 -15.52
CA LEU A 282 27.39 -2.12 -15.45
C LEU A 282 28.69 -2.05 -16.27
N PRO A 283 29.00 -0.89 -16.88
CA PRO A 283 30.32 -0.68 -17.47
C PRO A 283 31.42 -0.81 -16.41
N ASP A 284 32.44 -1.63 -16.68
CA ASP A 284 33.59 -1.87 -15.81
C ASP A 284 33.21 -2.12 -14.33
N PRO A 285 32.40 -3.17 -14.05
CA PRO A 285 31.77 -3.34 -12.74
C PRO A 285 32.81 -3.62 -11.66
N THR A 286 32.66 -2.97 -10.52
CA THR A 286 33.49 -3.26 -9.35
C THR A 286 33.21 -4.67 -8.82
N ARG A 287 34.14 -5.24 -8.06
CA ARG A 287 33.91 -6.52 -7.39
C ARG A 287 32.67 -6.50 -6.48
N ALA A 288 32.40 -5.38 -5.82
CA ALA A 288 31.21 -5.22 -4.98
C ALA A 288 29.92 -5.29 -5.83
N GLN A 289 29.88 -4.66 -6.99
CA GLN A 289 28.74 -4.71 -7.92
C GLN A 289 28.53 -6.10 -8.52
N LEU A 290 29.62 -6.83 -8.80
CA LEU A 290 29.54 -8.25 -9.21
C LEU A 290 29.02 -9.14 -8.08
N VAL A 291 29.37 -8.84 -6.82
CA VAL A 291 28.84 -9.56 -5.66
C VAL A 291 27.37 -9.24 -5.45
N ALA A 292 26.95 -7.99 -5.65
CA ALA A 292 25.57 -7.53 -5.48
C ALA A 292 24.56 -8.31 -6.34
N THR A 293 24.94 -8.68 -7.57
CA THR A 293 24.10 -9.53 -8.44
C THR A 293 23.94 -10.96 -7.95
N GLY A 294 24.63 -11.33 -6.87
CA GLY A 294 24.35 -12.51 -6.06
C GLY A 294 22.91 -12.62 -5.60
N PHE A 295 22.10 -11.56 -5.64
CA PHE A 295 20.65 -11.63 -5.45
C PHE A 295 20.02 -12.72 -6.35
N HIS A 296 20.42 -12.77 -7.62
CA HIS A 296 19.94 -13.74 -8.60
C HIS A 296 20.44 -15.17 -8.37
N ARG A 297 21.37 -15.35 -7.43
CA ARG A 297 21.93 -16.65 -7.02
C ARG A 297 21.24 -17.20 -5.78
N ASN A 298 20.29 -16.47 -5.17
CA ASN A 298 19.53 -16.97 -4.03
C ASN A 298 18.49 -18.03 -4.41
N THR A 299 18.13 -18.16 -5.70
CA THR A 299 17.32 -19.28 -6.22
C THR A 299 17.88 -20.63 -5.77
N LEU A 300 16.97 -21.55 -5.44
CA LEU A 300 17.33 -22.90 -5.02
C LEU A 300 18.21 -23.59 -6.07
N THR A 301 19.10 -24.47 -5.62
CA THR A 301 20.02 -25.21 -6.52
C THR A 301 19.70 -26.69 -6.49
N ASN A 302 19.46 -27.29 -7.65
CA ASN A 302 19.24 -28.72 -7.78
C ASN A 302 20.56 -29.46 -8.05
N GLU A 303 20.89 -30.41 -7.19
CA GLU A 303 22.07 -31.28 -7.30
C GLU A 303 21.66 -32.76 -7.35
N GLU A 304 20.39 -33.05 -7.64
CA GLU A 304 19.88 -34.40 -7.85
C GLU A 304 20.53 -35.02 -9.10
N GLY A 305 20.83 -36.32 -9.03
CA GLY A 305 21.38 -37.03 -10.18
C GLY A 305 20.29 -37.44 -11.16
N GLY A 306 20.47 -37.18 -12.45
CA GLY A 306 19.52 -37.58 -13.50
C GLY A 306 18.44 -36.55 -13.81
N THR A 307 18.61 -35.31 -13.35
CA THR A 307 17.77 -34.17 -13.71
C THR A 307 17.97 -33.76 -15.16
N ASP A 308 16.93 -33.21 -15.78
CA ASP A 308 17.07 -32.50 -17.05
C ASP A 308 17.54 -31.06 -16.78
N ASP A 309 18.71 -30.70 -17.32
CA ASP A 309 19.33 -29.39 -17.12
C ASP A 309 18.45 -28.24 -17.61
N GLU A 310 17.70 -28.46 -18.71
CA GLU A 310 16.85 -27.44 -19.30
C GLU A 310 15.56 -27.26 -18.50
N GLU A 311 14.98 -28.35 -17.99
CA GLU A 311 13.85 -28.29 -17.06
C GLU A 311 14.22 -27.48 -15.81
N PHE A 312 15.35 -27.79 -15.19
CA PHE A 312 15.79 -27.07 -13.99
C PHE A 312 16.15 -25.61 -14.29
N ARG A 313 16.78 -25.33 -15.43
CA ARG A 313 17.06 -23.95 -15.85
C ARG A 313 15.77 -23.12 -15.92
N VAL A 314 14.70 -23.67 -16.51
CA VAL A 314 13.40 -23.00 -16.59
C VAL A 314 12.81 -22.78 -15.19
N ALA A 315 12.82 -23.80 -14.33
CA ALA A 315 12.33 -23.68 -12.96
C ALA A 315 13.07 -22.59 -12.16
N ALA A 316 14.39 -22.54 -12.27
CA ALA A 316 15.22 -21.54 -11.60
C ALA A 316 14.95 -20.11 -12.13
N VAL A 317 14.78 -19.94 -13.44
CA VAL A 317 14.43 -18.63 -14.01
C VAL A 317 13.06 -18.16 -13.53
N ILE A 318 12.06 -19.05 -13.47
CA ILE A 318 10.72 -18.73 -12.95
C ILE A 318 10.80 -18.31 -11.48
N ASP A 319 11.53 -19.06 -10.65
CA ASP A 319 11.71 -18.73 -9.23
C ASP A 319 12.36 -17.36 -9.03
N ARG A 320 13.40 -17.06 -9.81
CA ARG A 320 14.07 -15.76 -9.80
C ARG A 320 13.14 -14.62 -10.21
N ALA A 321 12.35 -14.80 -11.28
CA ALA A 321 11.36 -13.81 -11.71
C ALA A 321 10.29 -13.57 -10.63
N ASN A 322 9.77 -14.64 -10.03
CA ASN A 322 8.79 -14.57 -8.96
C ASN A 322 9.35 -13.84 -7.73
N THR A 323 10.57 -14.18 -7.30
CA THR A 323 11.23 -13.54 -6.16
C THR A 323 11.46 -12.06 -6.45
N THR A 324 11.94 -11.71 -7.65
CA THR A 324 12.18 -10.32 -8.05
C THR A 324 10.88 -9.50 -8.01
N ALA A 325 9.78 -10.03 -8.57
CA ALA A 325 8.51 -9.33 -8.56
C ALA A 325 7.90 -9.21 -7.15
N GLN A 326 8.05 -10.24 -6.32
CA GLN A 326 7.57 -10.20 -4.94
C GLN A 326 8.33 -9.15 -4.13
N VAL A 327 9.66 -9.10 -4.26
CA VAL A 327 10.51 -8.22 -3.45
C VAL A 327 10.44 -6.75 -3.91
N TRP A 328 10.51 -6.48 -5.22
CA TRP A 328 10.51 -5.10 -5.72
C TRP A 328 9.14 -4.54 -6.05
N LEU A 329 8.24 -5.37 -6.58
CA LEU A 329 6.93 -4.91 -7.06
C LEU A 329 5.82 -5.19 -6.04
N GLY A 330 6.11 -5.91 -4.95
CA GLY A 330 5.11 -6.36 -3.99
C GLY A 330 4.01 -7.23 -4.63
N SER A 331 4.31 -7.87 -5.76
CA SER A 331 3.33 -8.55 -6.61
C SER A 331 3.62 -10.04 -6.70
N THR A 332 2.58 -10.88 -6.59
CA THR A 332 2.71 -12.35 -6.61
C THR A 332 2.60 -12.92 -8.02
N LEU A 333 3.57 -12.63 -8.89
CA LEU A 333 3.58 -13.11 -10.28
C LEU A 333 3.53 -14.64 -10.43
N ALA A 334 3.83 -15.41 -9.38
CA ALA A 334 3.76 -16.87 -9.41
C ALA A 334 2.39 -17.40 -9.89
N CYS A 335 1.28 -16.71 -9.55
CA CYS A 335 -0.05 -17.12 -10.03
C CYS A 335 -0.21 -16.89 -11.54
N ALA A 336 0.46 -15.86 -12.09
CA ALA A 336 0.45 -15.51 -13.51
C ALA A 336 1.22 -16.51 -14.39
N GLN A 337 1.83 -17.54 -13.80
CA GLN A 337 2.57 -18.55 -14.56
C GLN A 337 1.66 -19.42 -15.43
N CYS A 338 0.40 -19.61 -15.03
CA CYS A 338 -0.52 -20.52 -15.72
C CYS A 338 -1.86 -19.87 -16.11
N HIS A 339 -2.21 -18.73 -15.49
CA HIS A 339 -3.48 -18.03 -15.71
C HIS A 339 -3.35 -16.57 -15.29
N ASP A 340 -4.24 -15.70 -15.74
CA ASP A 340 -4.24 -14.28 -15.32
C ASP A 340 -4.23 -14.13 -13.79
N HIS A 341 -3.43 -13.19 -13.28
CA HIS A 341 -3.33 -12.95 -11.84
C HIS A 341 -4.68 -12.47 -11.28
N LYS A 342 -5.10 -13.06 -10.15
CA LYS A 342 -6.46 -12.86 -9.61
C LYS A 342 -6.79 -11.41 -9.24
N PHE A 343 -5.79 -10.62 -8.84
CA PHE A 343 -5.98 -9.27 -8.29
C PHE A 343 -5.16 -8.18 -8.98
N ASP A 344 -4.12 -8.58 -9.72
CA ASP A 344 -3.09 -7.67 -10.21
C ASP A 344 -3.10 -7.73 -11.75
N PRO A 345 -2.68 -6.68 -12.46
CA PRO A 345 -2.82 -6.57 -13.91
C PRO A 345 -1.70 -7.35 -14.65
N PHE A 346 -1.55 -8.64 -14.36
CA PHE A 346 -0.57 -9.54 -14.98
C PHE A 346 -1.28 -10.74 -15.60
N SER A 347 -0.90 -11.11 -16.83
CA SER A 347 -1.48 -12.21 -17.62
C SER A 347 -0.44 -13.24 -18.02
#